data_AF-A0A179S7U5-F1
#
_entry.id   AF-A0A179S7U5-F1
#
_cell.length_a   1.000
_cell.length_b   1.000
_cell.length_c   1.000
_cell.angle_alpha   90.00
_cell.angle_beta   90.00
_cell.angle_gamma   90.00
#
_symmetry.space_group_name_H-M   'P 1'
#
loop_
_entity.id
_entity.type
_entity.pdbx_description
1 polymer ?
#
loop_
_entity_poly.entity_id
_entity_poly.type
_entity_poly.pdbx_seq_one_letter_code
_entity_poly.pdbx_strand_id
1 'polypeptide(L)' 'MRIAADGERFVPHRFRDGLLRMADPALGKVKHHAANQIAVREDEVVAYLRRGFLLRMRGERSGQVNLIAAAEIVPVA' A
#
# COMPACT_ATOMS: atom_id res chain seq x y z
N MET A 1 0.54 -3.48 -9.34
CA MET A 1 0.70 -2.00 -9.40
C MET A 1 -0.67 -1.35 -9.47
N ARG A 2 -0.80 -0.05 -9.17
CA ARG A 2 -1.99 0.76 -9.55
C ARG A 2 -1.55 1.76 -10.61
N ILE A 3 -2.39 2.01 -11.61
CA ILE A 3 -2.20 3.10 -12.58
C ILE A 3 -3.28 4.14 -12.32
N ALA A 4 -2.88 5.37 -12.02
CA ALA A 4 -3.79 6.49 -11.86
C ALA A 4 -4.24 7.05 -13.22
N ALA A 5 -5.29 7.89 -13.23
CA ALA A 5 -5.88 8.43 -14.46
C ALA A 5 -4.89 9.27 -15.31
N ASP A 6 -3.90 9.87 -14.66
CA ASP A 6 -2.82 10.64 -15.28
C ASP A 6 -1.65 9.76 -15.78
N GLY A 7 -1.80 8.43 -15.71
CA GLY A 7 -0.78 7.45 -16.06
C GLY A 7 0.28 7.21 -14.97
N GLU A 8 0.17 7.83 -13.78
CA GLU A 8 1.13 7.57 -12.72
C GLU A 8 1.02 6.13 -12.20
N ARG A 9 2.15 5.44 -12.16
CA ARG A 9 2.26 4.11 -11.59
C ARG A 9 2.58 4.21 -10.10
N PHE A 10 1.79 3.50 -9.31
CA PHE A 10 2.04 3.28 -7.90
C PHE A 10 2.49 1.84 -7.70
N VAL A 11 3.64 1.67 -7.06
CA VAL A 11 4.27 0.37 -6.74
C VAL A 11 4.39 0.19 -5.23
N PRO A 12 4.40 -1.05 -4.69
CA PRO A 12 4.56 -1.27 -3.25
C PRO A 12 5.76 -0.50 -2.69
N HIS A 13 5.54 0.31 -1.66
CA HIS A 13 6.61 1.13 -1.09
C HIS A 13 7.42 0.31 -0.09
N ARG A 14 8.63 -0.09 -0.49
CA ARG A 14 9.60 -0.73 0.41
C ARG A 14 10.30 0.33 1.27
N PHE A 15 10.20 0.18 2.58
CA PHE A 15 10.82 1.08 3.56
C PHE A 15 12.29 0.73 3.78
N ARG A 16 13.01 1.57 4.56
CA ARG A 16 14.45 1.38 4.84
C ARG A 16 14.77 0.07 5.55
N ASP A 17 13.80 -0.50 6.27
CA ASP A 17 13.90 -1.80 6.92
C ASP A 17 13.63 -2.99 5.97
N GLY A 18 13.41 -2.72 4.68
CA GLY A 18 13.14 -3.73 3.66
C GLY A 18 11.70 -4.26 3.67
N LEU A 19 10.85 -3.79 4.58
CA LEU A 19 9.47 -4.25 4.75
C LEU A 19 8.48 -3.33 4.02
N LEU A 20 7.27 -3.85 3.86
CA LEU A 20 6.10 -3.12 3.36
C LEU A 20 5.24 -2.69 4.53
N ARG A 21 4.27 -1.80 4.27
CA ARG A 21 3.38 -1.24 5.31
C ARG A 21 1.92 -1.35 4.90
N MET A 22 1.14 -1.99 5.76
CA MET A 22 -0.32 -2.08 5.66
C MET A 22 -0.98 -1.07 6.61
N ALA A 23 -2.22 -0.69 6.30
CA ALA A 23 -3.10 0.07 7.18
C ALA A 23 -4.43 -0.65 7.37
N ASP A 24 -4.88 -0.71 8.63
CA ASP A 24 -6.18 -1.28 8.99
C ASP A 24 -7.30 -0.27 8.72
N PRO A 25 -8.28 -0.57 7.85
CA PRO A 25 -9.42 0.31 7.63
C PRO A 25 -10.27 0.53 8.89
N ALA A 26 -10.27 -0.40 9.84
CA ALA A 26 -11.03 -0.30 11.10
C ALA A 26 -10.59 0.88 11.97
N LEU A 27 -9.36 1.37 11.79
CA LEU A 27 -8.85 2.57 12.46
C LEU A 27 -9.36 3.88 11.84
N GLY A 28 -10.23 3.82 10.82
CA GLY A 28 -10.97 4.96 10.29
C GLY A 28 -10.08 6.10 9.81
N LYS A 29 -10.21 7.28 10.44
CA LYS A 29 -9.47 8.49 10.05
C LYS A 29 -7.99 8.43 10.44
N VAL A 30 -7.60 7.68 11.47
CA VAL A 30 -6.22 7.66 11.98
C VAL A 30 -5.37 6.52 11.41
N LYS A 31 -5.90 5.69 10.52
CA LYS A 31 -5.21 4.55 9.91
C LYS A 31 -3.87 4.90 9.22
N HIS A 32 -3.70 6.15 8.80
CA HIS A 32 -2.51 6.63 8.10
C HIS A 32 -1.40 7.13 9.05
N HIS A 33 -1.65 7.21 10.36
CA HIS A 33 -0.66 7.63 11.34
C HIS A 33 0.50 6.62 11.41
N ALA A 34 1.69 7.11 11.76
CA ALA A 34 2.89 6.28 11.85
C ALA A 34 2.75 5.11 12.83
N ALA A 35 2.13 5.35 13.99
CA ALA A 35 1.92 4.34 15.04
C ALA A 35 0.98 3.19 14.62
N ASN A 36 0.17 3.40 13.58
CA ASN A 36 -0.84 2.45 13.11
C ASN A 36 -0.37 1.65 11.88
N GLN A 37 0.87 1.85 11.45
CA GLN A 37 1.42 1.12 10.32
C GLN A 37 1.80 -0.29 10.74
N ILE A 38 1.38 -1.27 9.95
CA ILE A 38 1.70 -2.68 10.18
C ILE A 38 2.83 -3.07 9.23
N ALA A 39 3.99 -3.39 9.80
CA ALA A 39 5.14 -3.90 9.09
C ALA A 39 4.89 -5.34 8.63
N VAL A 40 5.04 -5.61 7.33
CA VAL A 40 4.82 -6.94 6.75
C VAL A 40 5.90 -7.28 5.75
N ARG A 41 6.18 -8.58 5.61
CA ARG A 41 6.95 -9.11 4.48
C ARG A 41 6.10 -9.14 3.22
N GLU A 42 6.75 -9.33 2.08
CA GLU A 42 6.10 -9.33 0.77
C GLU A 42 5.13 -10.51 0.58
N ASP A 43 5.49 -11.69 1.09
CA ASP A 43 4.66 -12.90 1.10
C ASP A 43 3.36 -12.75 1.93
N GLU A 44 3.35 -11.82 2.88
CA GLU A 44 2.20 -11.58 3.77
C GLU A 44 1.19 -10.59 3.19
N VAL A 45 1.59 -9.76 2.22
CA VAL A 45 0.77 -8.67 1.67
C VAL A 45 -0.57 -9.17 1.14
N VAL A 46 -0.57 -10.26 0.38
CA VAL A 46 -1.78 -10.80 -0.25
C VAL A 46 -2.81 -11.20 0.80
N ALA A 47 -2.38 -11.77 1.94
CA ALA A 47 -3.27 -12.15 3.03
C ALA A 47 -3.95 -10.93 3.66
N TYR A 48 -3.21 -9.84 3.88
CA TYR A 48 -3.76 -8.59 4.42
C TYR A 48 -4.70 -7.89 3.43
N LEU A 49 -4.33 -7.84 2.14
CA LEU A 49 -5.19 -7.28 1.09
C LEU A 49 -6.53 -8.03 0.99
N ARG A 50 -6.52 -9.36 1.08
CA ARG A 50 -7.75 -10.19 1.11
C ARG A 50 -8.62 -9.89 2.34
N ARG A 51 -8.04 -9.44 3.45
CA ARG A 51 -8.76 -9.01 4.66
C ARG A 51 -9.23 -7.54 4.59
N GLY A 52 -9.02 -6.85 3.47
CA GLY A 52 -9.45 -5.46 3.26
C GLY A 52 -8.47 -4.40 3.75
N PHE A 53 -7.25 -4.78 4.17
CA PHE A 53 -6.22 -3.81 4.53
C PHE A 53 -5.73 -3.05 3.30
N LEU A 54 -5.24 -1.83 3.51
CA LEU A 54 -4.70 -0.99 2.45
C LEU A 54 -3.18 -1.07 2.44
N LEU A 55 -2.57 -1.15 1.27
CA LEU A 55 -1.12 -1.19 1.11
C LEU A 55 -0.58 0.22 0.87
N ARG A 56 0.54 0.57 1.51
CA ARG A 56 1.31 1.77 1.15
C ARG A 56 2.04 1.54 -0.17
N MET A 57 1.71 2.33 -1.17
CA MET A 57 2.34 2.31 -2.49
C MET A 57 2.89 3.70 -2.81
N ARG A 58 4.04 3.74 -3.49
CA ARG A 58 4.74 4.97 -3.87
C ARG A 58 4.54 5.23 -5.37
N GLY A 59 4.17 6.46 -5.71
CA GLY A 59 4.15 6.93 -7.09
C GLY A 59 5.56 7.00 -7.65
N GLU A 60 5.80 6.40 -8.80
CA GLU A 60 7.13 6.37 -9.44
C GLU A 60 7.57 7.76 -9.89
N ARG A 61 6.63 8.63 -10.28
CA ARG A 61 6.91 10.01 -10.75
C ARG A 61 6.88 11.01 -9.62
N SER A 62 5.78 11.07 -8.86
CA SER A 62 5.58 12.06 -7.79
C SER A 62 6.34 11.73 -6.51
N GLY A 63 6.70 10.46 -6.32
CA GLY A 63 7.25 9.96 -5.07
C GLY A 63 6.26 9.92 -3.91
N GLN A 64 4.99 10.31 -4.12
CA GLN A 64 3.97 10.34 -3.08
C GLN A 64 3.62 8.93 -2.61
N VAL A 65 3.39 8.77 -1.30
CA VAL A 65 3.01 7.50 -0.70
C VAL A 65 1.54 7.53 -0.31
N ASN A 66 0.75 6.64 -0.95
CA ASN A 66 -0.68 6.54 -0.76
C ASN A 66 -1.08 5.17 -0.21
N LEU A 67 -2.22 5.13 0.48
CA LEU A 67 -2.89 3.88 0.85
C LEU A 67 -3.79 3.44 -0.30
N ILE A 68 -3.57 2.23 -0.80
CA ILE A 68 -4.25 1.70 -1.98
C ILE A 68 -4.96 0.40 -1.61
N ALA A 69 -6.25 0.32 -1.95
CA ALA A 69 -7.05 -0.86 -1.68
C ALA A 69 -6.76 -1.98 -2.69
N ALA A 70 -6.99 -3.23 -2.30
CA ALA A 70 -6.77 -4.39 -3.18
C ALA A 70 -7.47 -4.27 -4.54
N ALA A 71 -8.69 -3.70 -4.55
CA ALA A 71 -9.50 -3.51 -5.76
C ALA A 71 -8.88 -2.54 -6.78
N GLU A 72 -7.93 -1.71 -6.37
CA GLU A 72 -7.24 -0.75 -7.24
C GLU A 72 -5.89 -1.31 -7.76
N ILE A 73 -5.46 -2.48 -7.29
CA ILE A 73 -4.17 -3.06 -7.62
C ILE A 73 -4.35 -4.10 -8.73
N VAL A 74 -3.70 -3.88 -9.86
CA VAL A 74 -3.62 -4.83 -10.96
C VAL A 74 -2.34 -5.66 -10.87
N PRO A 75 -2.37 -6.95 -11.27
CA PRO A 75 -1.14 -7.73 -11.47
C PRO A 75 -0.23 -7.01 -12.46
N VAL A 76 1.08 -7.09 -12.22
CA VAL A 76 2.06 -6.73 -13.25
C VAL A 76 2.24 -7.97 -14.10
N ALA A 77 1.90 -7.88 -15.39
CA ALA A 77 2.15 -8.93 -16.37
C ALA A 77 3.63 -8.94 -16.78
#